data_AF-A0A9Q0BRD1-F1
#
_entry.id   AF-A0A9Q0BRD1-F1
#
_cell.length_a   1.000
_cell.length_b   1.000
_cell.length_c   1.000
_cell.angle_alpha   90.00
_cell.angle_beta   90.00
_cell.angle_gamma   90.00
#
_symmetry.space_group_name_H-M   'P 1'
#
loop_
_entity.id
_entity.type
_entity.pdbx_description
1 polymer ?
#
loop_
_entity_poly.entity_id
_entity_poly.type
_entity_poly.pdbx_seq_one_letter_code
_entity_poly.pdbx_strand_id
1 'polypeptide(L)'
;FLAITGHSKLWQKISLFGVLPLIAILTLLVFSSRAEEERLEFKNYPHMYKRSKPFWFRDGNRTAFHNSYFNALPPGGYEDEIDESTIGQDPESEKDKKARLKEFEKVVKNWRKHSSKRDNQLKKEAAAAEKESRKQEAQ
;
A
#
# COMPACT_ATOMS: atom_id res chain seq x y z
N PHE A 1 27.02 -52.27 40.53
CA PHE A 1 26.21 -51.08 40.17
C PHE A 1 26.99 -49.83 40.49
N LEU A 2 27.77 -49.33 39.53
CA LEU A 2 28.56 -48.10 39.68
C LEU A 2 27.62 -46.89 39.68
N ALA A 3 27.80 -46.01 40.66
CA ALA A 3 26.88 -44.93 40.98
C ALA A 3 26.85 -43.84 39.89
N ILE A 4 25.75 -43.81 39.12
CA ILE A 4 25.39 -42.68 38.25
C ILE A 4 24.68 -41.61 39.11
N THR A 5 25.31 -41.14 40.19
CA THR A 5 24.68 -40.18 41.13
C THR A 5 25.29 -38.78 41.07
N GLY A 6 26.32 -38.57 40.25
CA GLY A 6 26.98 -37.27 40.04
C GLY A 6 26.57 -36.52 38.76
N HIS A 7 26.09 -37.22 37.74
CA HIS A 7 25.83 -36.62 36.42
C HIS A 7 24.69 -35.59 36.46
N SER A 8 23.56 -35.91 37.09
CA SER A 8 22.40 -34.99 37.12
C SER A 8 22.70 -33.67 37.83
N LYS A 9 23.44 -33.71 38.95
CA LYS A 9 23.83 -32.51 39.70
C LYS A 9 24.83 -31.64 38.93
N LEU A 10 25.72 -32.23 38.16
CA LEU A 10 26.65 -31.50 37.29
C LEU A 10 25.88 -30.74 36.20
N TRP A 11 25.00 -31.42 35.46
CA TRP A 11 24.18 -30.80 34.41
C TRP A 11 23.19 -29.76 34.95
N GLN A 12 22.65 -29.96 36.16
CA GLN A 12 21.83 -28.96 36.85
C GLN A 12 22.63 -27.69 37.15
N LYS A 13 23.86 -27.80 37.67
CA LYS A 13 24.71 -26.64 37.93
C LYS A 13 25.11 -25.92 36.65
N ILE A 14 25.51 -26.65 35.60
CA ILE A 14 25.86 -26.06 34.31
C ILE A 14 24.66 -25.32 33.70
N SER A 15 23.46 -25.91 33.79
CA SER A 15 22.25 -25.27 33.27
C SER A 15 21.91 -23.98 34.03
N LEU A 16 21.91 -24.04 35.38
CA LEU A 16 21.52 -22.91 36.22
C LEU A 16 22.54 -21.78 36.23
N PHE A 17 23.84 -22.10 36.24
CA PHE A 17 24.91 -21.11 36.41
C PHE A 17 25.72 -20.83 35.13
N GLY A 18 25.53 -21.62 34.07
CA GLY A 18 26.15 -21.38 32.77
C GLY A 18 25.12 -21.00 31.71
N VAL A 19 24.15 -21.89 31.45
CA VAL A 19 23.20 -21.70 30.35
C VAL A 19 22.21 -20.57 30.61
N LEU A 20 21.59 -20.52 31.79
CA LEU A 20 20.66 -19.43 32.12
C LEU A 20 21.29 -18.02 32.06
N PRO A 21 22.47 -17.76 32.67
CA PRO A 21 23.10 -16.45 32.53
C PRO A 21 23.54 -16.16 31.09
N LEU A 22 23.96 -17.17 30.33
CA LEU A 22 24.24 -17.00 28.90
C LEU A 22 23.00 -16.58 28.11
N ILE A 23 21.85 -17.23 28.34
CA ILE A 23 20.57 -16.86 27.72
C ILE A 23 20.20 -15.42 28.11
N ALA A 24 20.37 -15.04 29.37
CA ALA A 24 20.09 -13.67 29.81
C ALA A 24 20.97 -12.64 29.07
N ILE A 25 22.28 -12.90 28.93
CA ILE A 25 23.21 -12.04 28.20
C ILE A 25 22.82 -11.95 26.72
N LEU A 26 22.54 -13.08 26.07
CA LEU A 26 22.13 -13.11 24.66
C LEU A 26 20.81 -12.38 24.43
N THR A 27 19.86 -12.52 25.37
CA THR A 27 18.59 -11.79 25.34
C THR A 27 18.86 -10.29 25.43
N LEU A 28 19.65 -9.84 26.40
CA LEU A 28 20.03 -8.42 26.54
C LEU A 28 20.71 -7.89 25.28
N LEU A 29 21.59 -8.67 24.65
CA LEU A 29 22.26 -8.29 23.41
C LEU A 29 21.25 -8.05 22.29
N VAL A 30 20.34 -9.00 22.05
CA VAL A 30 19.32 -8.88 21.00
C VAL A 30 18.38 -7.71 21.26
N PHE A 31 17.96 -7.50 22.51
CA PHE A 31 17.09 -6.37 22.86
C PHE A 31 17.81 -5.02 22.76
N SER A 32 19.11 -4.96 23.07
CA SER A 32 19.89 -3.72 22.97
C SER A 32 20.27 -3.37 21.54
N SER A 33 20.43 -4.37 20.67
CA SER A 33 20.74 -4.19 19.25
C SER A 33 19.50 -4.12 18.35
N ARG A 34 18.30 -4.05 18.92
CA ARG A 34 17.05 -4.04 18.17
C ARG A 34 16.83 -2.64 17.57
N ALA A 35 17.40 -2.41 16.40
CA ALA A 35 17.01 -1.29 15.53
C ALA A 35 15.89 -1.76 14.60
N GLU A 36 14.84 -0.96 14.44
CA GLU A 36 13.91 -1.18 13.34
C GLU A 36 14.63 -0.77 12.06
N GLU A 37 14.90 -1.76 11.19
CA GLU A 37 15.47 -1.48 9.88
C GLU A 37 14.44 -0.73 9.03
N GLU A 38 14.91 0.32 8.34
CA GLU A 38 14.06 1.01 7.37
C GLU A 38 13.59 0.02 6.30
N ARG A 39 12.28 0.08 6.03
CA ARG A 39 11.64 -0.74 5.01
C ARG A 39 12.29 -0.49 3.65
N LEU A 40 12.76 -1.56 3.00
CA LEU A 40 13.29 -1.50 1.64
C LEU A 40 12.21 -1.12 0.64
N GLU A 41 12.56 -0.35 -0.39
CA GLU A 41 11.66 -0.02 -1.50
C GLU A 41 11.10 -1.28 -2.18
N PHE A 42 9.81 -1.27 -2.50
CA PHE A 42 9.18 -2.42 -3.14
C PHE A 42 9.69 -2.60 -4.57
N LYS A 43 10.18 -3.81 -4.87
CA LYS A 43 10.54 -4.25 -6.23
C LYS A 43 9.77 -5.51 -6.58
N ASN A 44 8.98 -5.43 -7.64
CA ASN A 44 8.19 -6.57 -8.11
C ASN A 44 9.07 -7.57 -8.86
N TYR A 45 9.75 -8.43 -8.10
CA TYR A 45 10.54 -9.51 -8.66
C TYR A 45 9.64 -10.66 -9.14
N PRO A 46 9.81 -11.20 -10.36
CA PRO A 46 8.96 -12.26 -10.91
C PRO A 46 8.94 -13.56 -10.09
N HIS A 47 9.95 -13.77 -9.25
CA HIS A 47 10.06 -14.95 -8.38
C HIS A 47 9.51 -14.71 -6.97
N MET A 48 9.29 -13.45 -6.57
CA MET A 48 8.72 -13.08 -5.27
C MET A 48 7.23 -12.81 -5.38
N TYR A 49 6.54 -12.74 -4.24
CA TYR A 49 5.12 -12.39 -4.14
C TYR A 49 4.19 -13.21 -5.06
N LYS A 50 4.58 -14.44 -5.43
CA LYS A 50 3.76 -15.28 -6.30
C LYS A 50 2.45 -15.67 -5.62
N ARG A 51 1.36 -15.51 -6.35
CA ARG A 51 0.01 -15.96 -6.00
C ARG A 51 -0.54 -16.79 -7.15
N SER A 52 -0.32 -18.11 -7.11
CA SER A 52 -0.88 -19.03 -8.11
C SER A 52 -2.32 -19.45 -7.78
N LYS A 53 -2.66 -19.48 -6.49
CA LYS A 53 -4.00 -19.68 -5.95
C LYS A 53 -4.19 -18.75 -4.74
N PRO A 54 -5.40 -18.27 -4.49
CA PRO A 54 -5.69 -17.52 -3.27
C PRO A 54 -5.52 -18.43 -2.04
N PHE A 55 -5.11 -17.83 -0.93
CA PHE A 55 -5.14 -18.51 0.36
C PHE A 55 -6.57 -18.84 0.77
N TRP A 56 -6.74 -19.92 1.54
CA TRP A 56 -8.06 -20.35 2.00
C TRP A 56 -8.60 -19.55 3.21
N PHE A 57 -7.87 -18.52 3.67
CA PHE A 57 -8.22 -17.71 4.84
C PHE A 57 -8.17 -16.22 4.52
N ARG A 58 -8.84 -15.43 5.37
CA ARG A 58 -8.91 -13.97 5.32
C ARG A 58 -9.37 -13.47 3.94
N ASP A 59 -8.53 -12.72 3.23
CA ASP A 59 -8.78 -12.08 1.95
C ASP A 59 -8.19 -12.86 0.77
N GLY A 60 -7.57 -14.01 1.02
CA GLY A 60 -6.93 -14.84 0.01
C GLY A 60 -5.62 -14.29 -0.55
N ASN A 61 -5.22 -13.06 -0.21
CA ASN A 61 -3.99 -12.43 -0.70
C ASN A 61 -2.93 -12.23 0.39
N ARG A 62 -3.32 -12.01 1.65
CA ARG A 62 -2.37 -11.85 2.76
C ARG A 62 -1.95 -13.20 3.33
N THR A 63 -0.67 -13.31 3.72
CA THR A 63 -0.14 -14.53 4.35
C THR A 63 -0.68 -14.69 5.79
N ALA A 64 -0.49 -15.86 6.40
CA ALA A 64 -0.98 -16.13 7.76
C ALA A 64 -0.31 -15.22 8.81
N PHE A 65 1.00 -14.95 8.65
CA PHE A 65 1.77 -14.02 9.48
C PHE A 65 2.11 -12.76 8.69
N HIS A 66 1.06 -12.03 8.30
CA HIS A 66 1.20 -10.81 7.52
C HIS A 66 1.46 -9.60 8.41
N ASN A 67 2.59 -8.92 8.19
CA ASN A 67 2.87 -7.61 8.75
C ASN A 67 2.65 -6.55 7.68
N SER A 68 1.71 -5.62 7.88
CA SER A 68 1.37 -4.58 6.90
C SER A 68 2.55 -3.68 6.55
N TYR A 69 3.45 -3.45 7.52
CA TYR A 69 4.61 -2.59 7.33
C TYR A 69 5.69 -3.25 6.50
N PHE A 70 6.05 -4.52 6.76
CA PHE A 70 7.19 -5.19 6.11
C PHE A 70 6.83 -6.12 4.95
N ASN A 71 5.59 -6.58 4.85
CA ASN A 71 5.19 -7.56 3.84
C ASN A 71 4.39 -6.87 2.73
N ALA A 72 5.01 -6.68 1.58
CA ALA A 72 4.32 -6.17 0.41
C ALA A 72 3.31 -7.19 -0.17
N LEU A 73 2.24 -6.66 -0.75
CA LEU A 73 1.23 -7.41 -1.48
C LEU A 73 1.39 -7.24 -3.00
N PRO A 74 1.27 -8.33 -3.77
CA PRO A 74 1.16 -8.24 -5.22
C PRO A 74 -0.23 -7.71 -5.61
N PRO A 75 -0.36 -6.96 -6.72
CA PRO A 75 0.70 -6.43 -7.60
C PRO A 75 1.28 -5.06 -7.16
N GLY A 76 0.68 -4.42 -6.17
CA GLY A 76 0.82 -2.97 -5.92
C GLY A 76 1.88 -2.52 -4.92
N GLY A 77 2.53 -3.41 -4.17
CA GLY A 77 3.58 -3.02 -3.21
C GLY A 77 3.16 -3.05 -1.74
N TYR A 78 3.64 -2.13 -0.92
CA TYR A 78 3.27 -2.09 0.50
C TYR A 78 1.87 -1.52 0.70
N GLU A 79 1.15 -1.98 1.72
CA GLU A 79 -0.25 -1.57 1.93
C GLU A 79 -0.42 -0.06 2.07
N ASP A 80 0.54 0.64 2.69
CA ASP A 80 0.49 2.10 2.84
C ASP A 80 0.71 2.87 1.53
N GLU A 81 1.30 2.21 0.53
CA GLU A 81 1.60 2.77 -0.80
C GLU A 81 0.54 2.36 -1.84
N ILE A 82 -0.27 1.34 -1.54
CA ILE A 82 -1.33 0.84 -2.41
C ILE A 82 -2.62 1.60 -2.13
N ASP A 83 -3.25 2.13 -3.17
CA ASP A 83 -4.64 2.56 -3.12
C ASP A 83 -5.51 1.30 -2.95
N GLU A 84 -6.10 1.09 -1.77
CA GLU A 84 -6.76 -0.17 -1.34
C GLU A 84 -7.76 -0.72 -2.38
N SER A 85 -8.31 0.17 -3.22
CA SER A 85 -9.20 -0.15 -4.34
C SER A 85 -8.58 -1.02 -5.45
N THR A 86 -7.25 -1.13 -5.52
CA THR A 86 -6.50 -1.90 -6.54
C THR A 86 -6.06 -3.29 -6.09
N ILE A 87 -6.27 -3.65 -4.82
CA ILE A 87 -5.83 -4.93 -4.26
C ILE A 87 -6.64 -6.08 -4.88
N GLY A 88 -5.94 -7.00 -5.57
CA GLY A 88 -6.53 -8.19 -6.17
C GLY A 88 -7.10 -8.00 -7.58
N GLN A 89 -6.96 -6.82 -8.18
CA GLN A 89 -7.22 -6.66 -9.62
C GLN A 89 -6.02 -7.16 -10.42
N ASP A 90 -6.29 -8.01 -11.40
CA ASP A 90 -5.32 -8.35 -12.44
C ASP A 90 -4.82 -7.06 -13.11
N PRO A 91 -3.55 -6.99 -13.56
CA PRO A 91 -3.05 -5.84 -14.30
C PRO A 91 -3.98 -5.56 -15.50
N GLU A 92 -4.52 -4.34 -15.57
CA GLU A 92 -5.44 -3.90 -16.62
C GLU A 92 -4.89 -4.31 -18.00
N SER A 93 -5.66 -5.10 -18.75
CA SER A 93 -5.26 -5.51 -20.10
C SER A 93 -5.05 -4.27 -20.98
N GLU A 94 -4.09 -4.30 -21.90
CA GLU A 94 -3.85 -3.20 -22.85
C GLU A 94 -5.11 -2.77 -23.61
N LYS A 95 -6.06 -3.70 -23.80
CA LYS A 95 -7.36 -3.42 -24.40
C LYS A 95 -8.26 -2.58 -23.48
N ASP A 96 -8.30 -2.91 -22.21
CA ASP A 96 -9.13 -2.26 -21.20
C ASP A 96 -8.60 -0.85 -20.92
N LYS A 97 -7.27 -0.72 -20.81
CA LYS A 97 -6.58 0.57 -20.70
C LYS A 97 -6.90 1.50 -21.87
N LYS A 98 -6.88 0.99 -23.10
CA LYS A 98 -7.28 1.76 -24.30
C LYS A 98 -8.74 2.15 -24.29
N ALA A 99 -9.63 1.25 -23.83
CA ALA A 99 -11.06 1.54 -23.72
C ALA A 99 -11.32 2.67 -22.71
N ARG A 100 -10.71 2.59 -21.53
CA ARG A 100 -10.78 3.60 -20.48
C ARG A 100 -10.23 4.95 -20.94
N LEU A 101 -9.08 4.98 -21.62
CA LEU A 101 -8.51 6.22 -22.17
C LEU A 101 -9.45 6.86 -23.20
N LYS A 102 -10.07 6.05 -24.08
CA LYS A 102 -11.03 6.54 -25.07
C LYS A 102 -12.31 7.08 -24.42
N GLU A 103 -12.78 6.45 -23.35
CA GLU A 103 -13.91 6.95 -22.57
C GLU A 103 -13.57 8.26 -21.88
N PHE A 104 -12.39 8.34 -21.25
CA PHE A 104 -11.89 9.56 -20.63
C PHE A 104 -11.78 10.72 -21.63
N GLU A 105 -11.24 10.49 -22.82
CA GLU A 105 -11.20 11.51 -23.88
C GLU A 105 -12.59 12.00 -24.28
N LYS A 106 -13.59 11.11 -24.37
CA LYS A 106 -14.98 11.50 -24.64
C LYS A 106 -15.54 12.37 -23.52
N VAL A 107 -15.31 12.00 -22.26
CA VAL A 107 -15.73 12.77 -21.09
C VAL A 107 -15.10 14.16 -21.10
N VAL A 108 -13.78 14.24 -21.31
CA VAL A 108 -13.04 15.52 -21.40
C VAL A 108 -13.57 16.38 -22.55
N LYS A 109 -13.83 15.79 -23.73
CA LYS A 109 -14.38 16.50 -24.88
C LYS A 109 -15.78 17.05 -24.60
N ASN A 110 -16.65 16.24 -23.97
CA ASN A 110 -17.97 16.67 -23.56
C ASN A 110 -17.89 17.81 -22.54
N TRP A 111 -17.03 17.68 -21.52
CA TRP A 111 -16.81 18.71 -20.53
C TRP A 111 -16.33 20.03 -21.15
N ARG A 112 -15.33 20.00 -22.04
CA ARG A 112 -14.84 21.20 -22.76
C ARG A 112 -15.94 21.87 -23.57
N LYS A 113 -16.80 21.08 -24.22
CA LYS A 113 -17.95 21.58 -24.99
C LYS A 113 -18.99 22.26 -24.08
N HIS A 114 -19.24 21.72 -22.89
CA HIS A 114 -20.16 22.33 -21.93
C HIS A 114 -19.54 23.57 -21.28
N SER A 115 -18.25 23.58 -20.98
CA SER A 115 -17.56 24.75 -20.43
C SER A 115 -17.59 25.92 -21.42
N SER A 116 -17.21 25.69 -22.68
CA SER A 116 -17.20 26.77 -23.68
C SER A 116 -18.60 27.32 -23.98
N LYS A 117 -19.64 26.49 -23.89
CA LYS A 117 -21.04 26.96 -23.97
C LYS A 117 -21.39 27.90 -22.81
N ARG A 118 -21.01 27.55 -21.57
CA ARG A 118 -21.23 28.42 -20.40
C ARG A 118 -20.48 29.73 -20.53
N ASP A 119 -19.22 29.69 -20.93
CA ASP A 119 -18.39 30.89 -21.10
C ASP A 119 -18.97 31.83 -22.17
N ASN A 120 -19.47 31.28 -23.29
CA ASN A 120 -20.13 32.06 -24.33
C ASN A 120 -21.46 32.66 -23.87
N GLN A 121 -22.20 31.95 -23.02
CA GLN A 121 -23.44 32.46 -22.44
C GLN A 121 -23.17 33.62 -21.47
N LEU A 122 -22.21 33.46 -20.56
CA LEU A 122 -21.79 34.53 -19.65
C LEU A 122 -21.31 35.78 -20.39
N LYS A 123 -20.55 35.62 -21.49
CA LYS A 123 -20.15 36.76 -22.34
C LYS A 123 -21.33 37.47 -22.99
N LYS A 124 -22.35 36.72 -23.44
CA LYS A 124 -23.56 37.30 -24.02
C LYS A 124 -24.39 38.05 -22.97
N GLU A 125 -24.54 37.47 -21.79
CA GLU A 125 -25.25 38.08 -20.65
C GLU A 125 -24.53 39.36 -20.19
N ALA A 126 -23.20 39.33 -20.06
CA ALA A 126 -22.39 40.52 -19.74
C ALA A 126 -22.51 41.61 -20.81
N ALA A 127 -22.47 41.25 -22.10
CA ALA A 127 -22.62 42.21 -23.20
C ALA A 127 -24.06 42.76 -23.31
N ALA A 128 -25.08 42.00 -22.90
CA ALA A 128 -26.46 42.48 -22.81
C ALA A 128 -26.63 43.45 -21.63
N ALA A 129 -26.11 43.10 -20.46
CA ALA A 129 -26.13 43.96 -19.27
C ALA A 129 -25.40 45.28 -19.50
N GLU A 130 -24.25 45.28 -20.18
CA GLU A 130 -23.52 46.51 -20.53
C GLU A 130 -24.29 47.38 -21.55
N LYS A 131 -25.01 46.76 -22.48
CA LYS A 131 -25.90 47.50 -23.40
C LYS A 131 -27.12 48.07 -22.69
N GLU A 132 -27.66 47.38 -21.70
CA GLU A 132 -28.76 47.87 -20.87
C GLU A 132 -28.31 49.01 -19.96
N SER A 133 -27.15 48.90 -19.31
CA SER A 133 -26.59 49.98 -18.48
C SER A 133 -26.30 51.24 -19.30
N ARG A 134 -25.68 51.10 -20.48
CA ARG A 134 -25.46 52.24 -21.40
C ARG A 134 -26.75 52.90 -21.90
N LYS A 135 -27.85 52.14 -22.01
CA LYS A 135 -29.16 52.70 -22.37
C LYS A 135 -29.81 53.41 -21.19
N GLN A 136 -29.63 52.93 -19.96
CA GLN A 136 -30.12 53.57 -18.74
C GLN A 136 -29.34 54.86 -18.43
N GLU A 137 -28.03 54.92 -18.70
CA GLU A 137 -27.21 56.13 -18.54
C GLU A 137 -27.52 57.23 -19.57
N ALA A 138 -28.16 56.89 -20.69
CA ALA A 138 -28.49 57.81 -21.77
C ALA A 138 -29.94 58.33 -21.74
N GLN A 139 -30.74 57.93 -20.74
CA GLN A 139 -32.09 58.45 -20.45
C GLN A 139 -32.04 59.44 -19.27
#